data_AF-A0A1V6HDZ6-F1
#
_entry.id   AF-A0A1V6HDZ6-F1
#
_cell.length_a   1.000
_cell.length_b   1.000
_cell.length_c   1.000
_cell.angle_alpha   90.00
_cell.angle_beta   90.00
_cell.angle_gamma   90.00
#
_symmetry.space_group_name_H-M   'P 1'
#
loop_
_entity.id
_entity.type
_entity.pdbx_description
1 polymer ?
#
loop_
_entity_poly.entity_id
_entity_poly.type
_entity_poly.pdbx_seq_one_letter_code
_entity_poly.pdbx_strand_id
1 'polypeptide(L)'
;MIIRNIEFKHKKDALVYFKNIVNSYKPIQTINENDFKDLVELIENHPDKEEKIVCGIKKNQVIEVRYKTKYFELIRKDGSTEVFSYRKRINGESNPLAKFRKTCSETISEDLRNVTMNKENR
;
A
#
# COMPACT_ATOMS: atom_id res chain seq x y z
N MET A 1 12.82 -13.51 -2.18
CA MET A 1 11.96 -12.70 -3.08
C MET A 1 12.87 -11.74 -3.81
N ILE A 2 12.80 -11.67 -5.13
CA ILE A 2 13.66 -10.78 -5.91
C ILE A 2 12.79 -9.68 -6.49
N ILE A 3 13.24 -8.43 -6.35
CA ILE A 3 12.62 -7.27 -7.00
C ILE A 3 13.75 -6.55 -7.72
N ARG A 4 13.67 -6.51 -9.06
CA ARG A 4 14.75 -6.07 -9.94
C ARG A 4 16.05 -6.81 -9.60
N ASN A 5 17.03 -6.11 -9.02
CA ASN A 5 18.34 -6.68 -8.66
C ASN A 5 18.54 -6.80 -7.14
N ILE A 6 17.47 -6.65 -6.35
CA ILE A 6 17.53 -6.72 -4.89
C ILE A 6 16.93 -8.06 -4.45
N GLU A 7 17.76 -8.89 -3.84
CA GLU A 7 17.33 -10.13 -3.23
C GLU A 7 16.94 -9.91 -1.76
N PHE A 8 15.66 -10.13 -1.46
CA PHE A 8 15.14 -10.12 -0.10
C PHE A 8 15.06 -11.54 0.45
N LYS A 9 15.83 -11.79 1.52
CA LYS A 9 15.83 -13.07 2.25
C LYS A 9 14.47 -13.35 2.89
N HIS A 10 13.83 -12.33 3.45
CA HIS A 10 12.52 -12.45 4.08
C HIS A 10 11.52 -11.39 3.56
N LYS A 11 10.22 -11.71 3.58
CA LYS A 11 9.14 -10.75 3.25
C LYS A 11 9.21 -9.47 4.09
N LYS A 12 9.61 -9.60 5.37
CA LYS A 12 9.78 -8.44 6.27
C LYS A 12 10.83 -7.44 5.75
N ASP A 13 11.87 -7.92 5.07
CA ASP A 13 12.95 -7.07 4.58
C ASP A 13 12.43 -6.21 3.41
N ALA A 14 11.64 -6.82 2.51
CA ALA A 14 10.92 -6.10 1.45
C ALA A 14 9.92 -5.07 2.04
N LEU A 15 9.18 -5.43 3.10
CA LEU A 15 8.26 -4.51 3.76
C LEU A 15 8.98 -3.28 4.33
N VAL A 16 10.13 -3.48 4.97
CA VAL A 16 10.96 -2.39 5.52
C VAL A 16 11.49 -1.52 4.38
N TYR A 17 11.94 -2.12 3.29
CA TYR A 17 12.45 -1.40 2.12
C TYR A 17 11.40 -0.44 1.53
N PHE A 18 10.20 -0.92 1.18
CA PHE A 18 9.14 -0.05 0.64
C PHE A 18 8.57 0.93 1.67
N LYS A 19 8.62 0.58 2.97
CA LYS A 19 8.30 1.52 4.05
C LYS A 19 9.28 2.69 4.08
N ASN A 20 10.57 2.43 3.90
CA ASN A 20 11.59 3.48 3.89
C ASN A 20 11.41 4.39 2.67
N ILE A 21 11.13 3.81 1.49
CA ILE A 21 10.81 4.58 0.28
C ILE A 21 9.63 5.52 0.56
N VAL A 22 8.45 5.01 0.91
CA VAL A 22 7.25 5.86 1.05
C VAL A 22 7.42 6.95 2.11
N ASN A 23 8.20 6.70 3.15
CA ASN A 23 8.44 7.67 4.22
C ASN A 23 9.46 8.75 3.86
N SER A 24 10.38 8.47 2.92
CA SER A 24 11.39 9.42 2.46
C SER A 24 10.81 10.60 1.66
N TYR A 25 9.61 10.43 1.10
CA TYR A 25 8.92 11.45 0.31
C TYR A 25 7.91 12.24 1.15
N LYS A 26 7.73 13.51 0.80
CA LYS A 26 6.62 14.34 1.29
C LYS A 26 5.31 13.95 0.61
N PRO A 27 4.16 14.24 1.23
CA PRO A 27 2.87 14.09 0.56
C PRO A 27 2.82 14.92 -0.73
N ILE A 28 2.19 14.38 -1.76
CA ILE A 28 2.06 14.92 -3.13
C ILE A 28 3.41 15.01 -3.87
N GLN A 29 4.49 14.46 -3.31
CA GLN A 29 5.77 14.38 -3.98
C GLN A 29 5.81 13.21 -4.96
N THR A 30 6.24 13.49 -6.19
CA THR A 30 6.52 12.45 -7.19
C THR A 30 7.75 11.66 -6.78
N ILE A 31 7.69 10.34 -6.88
CA ILE A 31 8.83 9.48 -6.57
C ILE A 31 9.86 9.52 -7.69
N ASN A 32 11.14 9.32 -7.35
CA ASN A 32 12.20 9.29 -8.34
C ASN A 32 12.08 8.06 -9.25
N GLU A 33 12.82 8.06 -10.37
CA GLU A 33 12.76 6.98 -11.36
C GLU A 33 13.23 5.61 -10.85
N ASN A 34 14.19 5.58 -9.91
CA ASN A 34 14.71 4.32 -9.39
C ASN A 34 13.66 3.63 -8.50
N ASP A 35 13.11 4.37 -7.54
CA ASP A 35 12.06 3.88 -6.65
C ASP A 35 10.78 3.56 -7.44
N PHE A 36 10.51 4.31 -8.50
CA PHE A 36 9.42 4.02 -9.43
C PHE A 36 9.61 2.66 -10.10
N LYS A 37 10.79 2.36 -10.64
CA LYS A 37 11.08 1.06 -11.26
C LYS A 37 10.95 -0.09 -10.26
N ASP A 38 11.43 0.10 -9.03
CA ASP A 38 11.30 -0.93 -7.97
C ASP A 38 9.83 -1.18 -7.60
N LEU A 39 9.02 -0.12 -7.56
CA LEU A 39 7.58 -0.21 -7.30
C LEU A 39 6.80 -0.85 -8.46
N VAL A 40 7.15 -0.53 -9.71
CA VAL A 40 6.55 -1.15 -10.90
C VAL A 40 6.84 -2.65 -10.92
N GLU A 41 8.07 -3.07 -10.68
CA GLU A 41 8.43 -4.49 -10.60
C GLU A 41 7.64 -5.22 -9.50
N LEU A 42 7.46 -4.58 -8.33
CA LEU A 42 6.66 -5.14 -7.24
C LEU A 42 5.19 -5.36 -7.67
N ILE A 43 4.65 -4.47 -8.50
CA ILE A 43 3.30 -4.58 -9.06
C ILE A 43 3.24 -5.72 -10.08
N GLU A 44 4.22 -5.80 -10.98
CA GLU A 44 4.27 -6.75 -12.08
C GLU A 44 4.58 -8.19 -11.67
N ASN A 45 5.23 -8.41 -10.52
CA ASN A 45 5.54 -9.74 -9.97
C ASN A 45 4.30 -10.51 -9.45
N HIS A 46 3.15 -10.48 -10.15
CA HIS A 46 1.96 -11.30 -9.85
C HIS A 46 1.76 -12.43 -10.85
N PRO A 47 1.25 -13.60 -10.41
CA PRO A 47 0.65 -14.59 -11.31
C PRO A 47 -0.52 -14.04 -12.14
N ASP A 48 -1.37 -13.12 -11.62
CA ASP A 48 -2.47 -12.52 -12.39
C ASP A 48 -2.03 -11.24 -13.13
N LYS A 49 -0.97 -11.34 -13.95
CA LYS A 49 -0.32 -10.22 -14.65
C LYS A 49 -1.22 -9.54 -15.69
N GLU A 50 -2.15 -10.27 -16.28
CA GLU A 50 -2.84 -9.85 -17.51
C GLU A 50 -3.93 -8.79 -17.29
N GLU A 51 -4.56 -8.70 -16.10
CA GLU A 51 -5.65 -7.75 -15.86
C GLU A 51 -5.20 -6.31 -15.54
N LYS A 52 -3.93 -6.08 -15.14
CA LYS A 52 -3.50 -4.79 -14.57
C LYS A 52 -2.64 -3.90 -15.47
N ILE A 53 -2.26 -4.38 -16.66
CA ILE A 53 -1.33 -3.67 -17.58
C ILE A 53 -2.06 -3.02 -18.77
N VAL A 54 -3.39 -2.99 -18.82
CA VAL A 54 -4.10 -2.48 -20.03
C VAL A 54 -3.92 -0.96 -20.25
N CYS A 55 -3.69 -0.19 -19.19
CA CYS A 55 -3.58 1.28 -19.28
C CYS A 55 -2.15 1.83 -19.03
N GLY A 56 -1.29 1.04 -18.38
CA GLY A 56 0.07 1.46 -17.99
C GLY A 56 0.10 2.57 -16.94
N ILE A 57 1.24 2.68 -16.24
CA ILE A 57 1.46 3.68 -15.19
C ILE A 57 2.18 4.89 -15.80
N LYS A 58 1.64 6.10 -15.62
CA LYS A 58 2.22 7.36 -16.09
C LYS A 58 3.25 7.90 -15.11
N LYS A 59 2.90 7.97 -13.83
CA LYS A 59 3.77 8.42 -12.74
C LYS A 59 3.22 7.93 -11.40
N ASN A 60 4.06 7.91 -10.37
CA ASN A 60 3.64 7.63 -9.01
C ASN A 60 4.00 8.79 -8.09
N GLN A 61 3.18 8.96 -7.07
CA GLN A 61 3.44 9.93 -6.01
C GLN A 61 3.13 9.34 -4.65
N VAL A 62 3.62 9.99 -3.60
CA VAL A 62 3.23 9.64 -2.23
C VAL A 62 2.04 10.49 -1.82
N ILE A 63 0.98 9.84 -1.33
CA ILE A 63 -0.16 10.53 -0.72
C ILE A 63 -0.18 10.26 0.78
N GLU A 64 -0.74 11.20 1.52
CA GLU A 64 -1.06 11.02 2.93
C GLU A 64 -2.57 10.86 3.07
N VAL A 65 -3.00 9.80 3.75
CA VAL A 65 -4.41 9.55 4.06
C VAL A 65 -4.65 9.72 5.56
N ARG A 66 -5.81 9.27 6.06
CA ARG A 66 -6.16 9.33 7.49
C ARG A 66 -5.00 8.88 8.40
N TYR A 67 -4.86 9.59 9.52
CA TYR A 67 -3.85 9.32 10.56
C TYR A 67 -2.39 9.46 10.07
N LYS A 68 -2.11 10.43 9.20
CA LYS A 68 -0.75 10.72 8.69
C LYS A 68 -0.05 9.53 8.05
N THR A 69 -0.83 8.56 7.56
CA THR A 69 -0.28 7.34 6.97
C THR A 69 0.00 7.59 5.50
N LYS A 70 1.23 7.34 5.06
CA LYS A 70 1.65 7.52 3.67
C LYS A 70 1.43 6.27 2.83
N TYR A 71 0.94 6.47 1.61
CA TYR A 71 0.72 5.43 0.61
C TYR A 71 1.30 5.85 -0.75
N PHE A 72 1.50 4.87 -1.62
CA PHE A 72 1.77 5.15 -3.03
C PHE A 72 0.44 5.39 -3.75
N GLU A 73 0.39 6.40 -4.59
CA GLU A 73 -0.67 6.61 -5.56
C GLU A 73 -0.12 6.36 -6.95
N LEU A 74 -0.78 5.45 -7.68
CA LEU A 74 -0.51 5.15 -9.07
C LEU A 74 -1.35 6.08 -9.93
N ILE A 75 -0.71 6.88 -10.78
CA ILE A 75 -1.39 7.74 -11.74
C ILE A 75 -1.22 7.08 -13.10
N ARG A 76 -2.33 6.64 -13.69
CA ARG A 76 -2.36 5.92 -14.97
C ARG A 76 -2.33 6.87 -16.17
N LYS A 77 -2.09 6.32 -17.37
CA LYS A 77 -2.03 7.13 -18.60
C LYS A 77 -3.39 7.72 -18.98
N ASP A 78 -4.48 7.04 -18.66
CA ASP A 78 -5.86 7.52 -18.84
C ASP A 78 -6.27 8.62 -17.82
N GLY A 79 -5.40 8.95 -16.86
CA GLY A 79 -5.66 9.95 -15.82
C GLY A 79 -6.36 9.40 -14.57
N SER A 80 -6.78 8.13 -14.56
CA SER A 80 -7.27 7.48 -13.34
C SER A 80 -6.15 7.32 -12.30
N THR A 81 -6.54 7.33 -11.02
CA THR A 81 -5.60 7.10 -9.92
C THR A 81 -6.03 5.93 -9.04
N GLU A 82 -5.05 5.23 -8.46
CA GLU A 82 -5.29 4.14 -7.51
C GLU A 82 -4.32 4.23 -6.33
N VAL A 83 -4.85 4.06 -5.12
CA VAL A 83 -4.03 3.92 -3.92
C VAL A 83 -3.47 2.51 -3.84
N PHE A 84 -2.15 2.39 -3.89
CA PHE A 84 -1.44 1.12 -3.88
C PHE A 84 -0.86 0.80 -2.50
N SER A 85 -1.12 -0.44 -2.04
CA SER A 85 -0.58 -0.97 -0.79
C SER A 85 0.49 -2.02 -1.03
N TYR A 86 1.75 -1.63 -0.86
CA TYR A 86 2.90 -2.55 -0.91
C TYR A 86 2.78 -3.69 0.12
N ARG A 87 2.15 -3.43 1.28
CA ARG A 87 1.94 -4.45 2.32
C ARG A 87 1.02 -5.57 1.86
N LYS A 88 -0.12 -5.22 1.26
CA LYS A 88 -1.04 -6.22 0.67
C LYS A 88 -0.31 -7.03 -0.40
N ARG A 89 0.50 -6.34 -1.22
CA ARG A 89 1.26 -6.96 -2.29
C ARG A 89 2.27 -8.00 -1.81
N ILE A 90 3.08 -7.67 -0.81
CA ILE A 90 4.14 -8.55 -0.29
C ILE A 90 3.56 -9.70 0.55
N ASN A 91 2.52 -9.42 1.33
CA ASN A 91 1.93 -10.43 2.21
C ASN A 91 1.03 -11.43 1.46
N GLY A 92 0.47 -11.03 0.32
CA GLY A 92 -0.50 -11.82 -0.44
C GLY A 92 -1.92 -11.71 0.13
N GLU A 93 -2.84 -12.53 -0.39
CA GLU A 93 -4.21 -12.56 0.11
C GLU A 93 -4.29 -13.07 1.55
N SER A 94 -5.13 -12.41 2.34
CA SER A 94 -5.44 -12.86 3.69
C SER A 94 -6.36 -14.08 3.63
N ASN A 95 -6.07 -15.11 4.41
CA ASN A 95 -6.96 -16.26 4.54
C ASN A 95 -8.38 -15.85 5.02
N PRO A 96 -9.42 -16.68 4.79
CA PRO A 96 -10.81 -16.34 5.13
C PRO A 96 -11.02 -15.92 6.59
N LEU A 97 -10.28 -16.53 7.53
CA LEU A 97 -10.36 -16.19 8.95
C LEU A 97 -9.82 -14.78 9.25
N ALA A 98 -8.72 -14.38 8.61
CA ALA A 98 -8.17 -13.04 8.72
C ALA A 98 -9.13 -12.00 8.11
N LYS A 99 -9.81 -12.35 7.01
CA LYS A 99 -10.85 -11.50 6.41
C LYS A 99 -12.05 -11.33 7.35
N PHE A 100 -12.53 -12.43 7.93
CA PHE A 100 -13.63 -12.41 8.91
C PHE A 100 -13.29 -11.53 10.12
N ARG A 101 -12.13 -11.74 10.75
CA ARG A 101 -11.68 -10.94 11.90
C ARG A 101 -11.63 -9.45 11.57
N LYS A 102 -11.07 -9.10 10.41
CA LYS A 102 -10.99 -7.71 9.95
C LYS A 102 -12.37 -7.08 9.81
N THR A 103 -13.32 -7.76 9.16
CA THR A 103 -14.68 -7.25 8.97
C THR A 103 -15.40 -7.03 10.29
N CYS A 104 -15.27 -7.95 11.25
CA CYS A 104 -15.82 -7.78 12.59
C CYS A 104 -15.24 -6.52 13.28
N SER A 105 -13.91 -6.35 13.25
CA SER A 105 -13.26 -5.15 13.81
C SER A 105 -13.69 -3.86 13.13
N GLU A 106 -13.81 -3.82 11.81
CA GLU A 106 -14.26 -2.63 11.06
C GLU A 106 -15.71 -2.26 11.40
N THR A 107 -16.59 -3.26 11.54
CA THR A 107 -18.02 -3.04 11.88
C THR A 107 -18.20 -2.39 13.24
N ILE A 108 -17.44 -2.84 14.24
CA ILE A 108 -17.54 -2.32 15.62
C ILE A 108 -16.65 -1.08 15.85
N SER A 109 -15.88 -0.65 14.85
CA SER A 109 -14.90 0.44 15.03
C SER A 109 -15.55 1.77 15.39
N GLU A 110 -16.75 2.04 14.89
CA GLU A 110 -17.51 3.26 15.22
C GLU A 110 -17.99 3.21 16.69
N ASP A 111 -18.56 2.06 17.11
CA ASP A 111 -19.05 1.87 18.47
C ASP A 111 -17.93 1.94 19.51
N LEU A 112 -16.76 1.35 19.22
CA LEU A 112 -15.58 1.44 20.09
C LEU A 112 -15.10 2.89 20.26
N ARG A 113 -15.15 3.71 19.20
CA ARG A 113 -14.79 5.14 19.28
C ARG A 113 -15.77 5.90 20.18
N ASN A 114 -17.06 5.65 20.04
CA ASN A 114 -18.09 6.31 20.84
C ASN A 114 -17.94 6.00 22.34
N VAL A 115 -17.57 4.77 22.69
CA VAL A 115 -17.28 4.39 24.09
C VAL A 115 -16.03 5.11 24.63
N THR A 116 -15.02 5.32 23.79
CA THR A 116 -13.75 5.94 24.21
C THR A 116 -13.91 7.46 24.38
N MET A 117 -14.57 8.13 23.43
CA MET A 117 -14.87 9.58 23.51
C MET A 117 -15.78 9.94 24.70
N ASN A 118 -16.72 9.08 25.06
CA ASN A 118 -17.60 9.30 26.22
C ASN A 118 -16.89 9.17 27.58
N LYS A 119 -15.70 8.56 27.63
CA LYS A 119 -14.89 8.50 28.85
C LYS A 119 -14.03 9.74 29.07
N GLU A 120 -13.66 10.46 28.01
CA GLU A 120 -12.86 11.70 28.10
C GLU A 120 -13.70 12.93 28.46
N ASN A 121 -15.03 12.86 28.27
CA ASN A 121 -15.99 13.92 28.58
C ASN A 121 -16.70 13.74 29.94
N ARG A 122 -16.15 12.93 30.85
CA ARG A 122 -16.69 12.69 32.21
C ARG A 122 -15.68 13.06 33.28
#